data_AF-T2SC84-F1
#
_entry.id   AF-T2SC84-F1
#
_cell.length_a   1.000
_cell.length_b   1.000
_cell.length_c   1.000
_cell.angle_alpha   90.00
_cell.angle_beta   90.00
_cell.angle_gamma   90.00
#
_symmetry.space_group_name_H-M   'P 1'
#
loop_
_entity.id
_entity.type
_entity.pdbx_description
1 polymer ?
#
loop_
_entity_poly.entity_id
_entity_poly.type
_entity_poly.pdbx_seq_one_letter_code
_entity_poly.pdbx_strand_id
1 'polypeptide(L)' 'MFEWVDNLNALCQTTSAKNPTIGILFEGSIAHILQSVLIVLLHLKENELANFINHSQNTLKQFLKEACLLL' A
#
# COMPACT_ATOMS: atom_id res chain seq x y z
N MET A 1 1.84 11.66 0.87
CA MET A 1 1.15 10.49 1.45
C MET A 1 -0.02 10.04 0.58
N PHE A 2 -1.01 10.89 0.29
CA PHE A 2 -2.04 10.58 -0.71
C PHE A 2 -1.45 10.18 -2.07
N GLU A 3 -0.51 10.99 -2.58
CA GLU A 3 0.27 10.64 -3.78
C GLU A 3 0.99 9.29 -3.69
N TRP A 4 1.44 8.89 -2.50
CA TRP A 4 2.09 7.59 -2.31
C TRP A 4 1.06 6.46 -2.38
N VAL A 5 -0.13 6.63 -1.79
CA VAL A 5 -1.25 5.69 -1.95
C VAL A 5 -1.62 5.56 -3.42
N ASP A 6 -1.76 6.68 -4.12
CA ASP A 6 -2.15 6.71 -5.54
C ASP A 6 -1.12 5.98 -6.41
N ASN A 7 0.17 6.25 -6.20
CA ASN A 7 1.25 5.57 -6.89
C ASN A 7 1.27 4.06 -6.62
N LEU A 8 1.02 3.65 -5.38
CA LEU A 8 1.02 2.23 -5.00
C LEU A 8 -0.20 1.50 -5.55
N ASN A 9 -1.35 2.17 -5.58
CA ASN A 9 -2.56 1.67 -6.22
C ASN A 9 -2.39 1.54 -7.74
N ALA A 10 -1.80 2.54 -8.40
CA ALA A 10 -1.48 2.48 -9.83
C ALA A 10 -0.47 1.38 -10.17
N LEU A 11 0.54 1.17 -9.33
CA LEU A 11 1.48 0.05 -9.44
C LEU A 11 0.74 -1.29 -9.33
N CYS A 12 -0.18 -1.40 -8.39
CA CYS A 12 -0.99 -2.60 -8.16
C CYS A 12 -1.85 -2.93 -9.38
N GLN A 13 -2.58 -1.94 -9.92
CA GLN A 13 -3.37 -2.07 -11.16
C GLN A 13 -2.51 -2.42 -12.37
N THR A 14 -1.34 -1.80 -12.51
CA THR A 14 -0.41 -2.09 -13.62
C THR A 14 0.14 -3.52 -13.52
N THR A 15 0.41 -3.98 -12.30
CA THR A 15 0.91 -5.34 -12.04
C THR A 15 -0.20 -6.35 -12.26
N SER A 16 -1.42 -6.04 -11.82
CA SER A 16 -2.64 -6.82 -12.07
C SER A 16 -2.89 -7.00 -13.57
N ALA A 17 -2.78 -5.93 -14.36
CA ALA A 17 -2.91 -5.99 -15.81
C ALA A 17 -1.83 -6.85 -16.49
N LYS A 18 -0.59 -6.84 -15.98
CA LYS A 18 0.52 -7.66 -16.51
C LYS A 18 0.45 -9.11 -16.05
N ASN A 19 -0.07 -9.36 -14.85
CA ASN A 19 -0.13 -10.68 -14.24
C ASN A 19 -1.49 -10.87 -13.53
N PRO A 20 -2.55 -11.24 -14.28
CA PRO A 20 -3.93 -11.26 -13.79
C PRO A 20 -4.14 -12.13 -12.56
N THR A 21 -3.40 -13.24 -12.44
CA THR A 21 -3.47 -14.16 -11.30
C THR A 21 -3.01 -13.48 -10.00
N ILE A 22 -1.92 -12.72 -10.04
CA ILE A 22 -1.41 -11.95 -8.88
C ILE A 22 -2.35 -10.78 -8.59
N GLY A 23 -2.83 -10.11 -9.64
CA GLY A 23 -3.79 -9.03 -9.57
C GLY A 23 -5.04 -9.40 -8.78
N ILE A 24 -5.75 -10.44 -9.22
CA ILE A 24 -6.98 -10.91 -8.56
C ILE A 24 -6.73 -11.30 -7.10
N LEU A 25 -5.55 -11.85 -6.78
CA LEU A 25 -5.24 -12.29 -5.41
C LEU A 25 -4.96 -11.12 -4.45
N PHE A 26 -4.28 -10.07 -4.93
CA PHE A 26 -3.69 -9.05 -4.06
C PHE A 26 -4.30 -7.66 -4.20
N GLU A 27 -4.97 -7.33 -5.30
CA GLU A 27 -5.49 -5.98 -5.57
C GLU A 27 -6.49 -5.54 -4.49
N GLY A 28 -7.45 -6.40 -4.14
CA GLY A 28 -8.41 -6.12 -3.06
C GLY A 28 -7.73 -5.95 -1.71
N SER A 29 -6.81 -6.86 -1.36
CA SER A 29 -6.09 -6.84 -0.09
C SER A 29 -5.25 -5.56 0.07
N ILE A 30 -4.52 -5.17 -0.98
CA ILE A 30 -3.70 -3.96 -0.98
C ILE A 30 -4.59 -2.71 -0.90
N ALA A 31 -5.70 -2.66 -1.64
CA ALA A 31 -6.66 -1.56 -1.56
C ALA A 31 -7.22 -1.39 -0.14
N HIS A 32 -7.59 -2.49 0.53
CA HIS A 32 -8.09 -2.45 1.91
C HIS A 32 -7.02 -2.00 2.92
N ILE A 33 -5.77 -2.43 2.76
CA ILE A 33 -4.65 -1.98 3.60
C ILE A 33 -4.44 -0.48 3.41
N LEU A 34 -4.37 0.00 2.17
CA LEU A 34 -4.19 1.42 1.85
C LEU A 34 -5.32 2.28 2.41
N GLN A 35 -6.57 1.80 2.28
CA GLN A 35 -7.73 2.48 2.85
C GLN A 35 -7.67 2.54 4.39
N SER A 36 -7.24 1.46 5.03
CA SER A 36 -7.08 1.43 6.50
C SER A 36 -6.01 2.42 6.97
N VAL A 37 -4.87 2.49 6.27
CA VAL A 37 -3.80 3.46 6.53
C VAL A 37 -4.33 4.90 6.40
N LEU A 38 -5.12 5.19 5.37
CA LEU A 38 -5.76 6.50 5.17
C LEU A 38 -6.75 6.87 6.28
N ILE A 39 -7.55 5.91 6.77
CA ILE A 39 -8.50 6.16 7.86
C ILE A 39 -7.77 6.47 9.17
N VAL A 40 -6.71 5.70 9.48
CA VAL A 40 -5.90 5.92 10.69
C VAL A 40 -5.19 7.27 10.64
N LEU A 41 -4.71 7.68 9.46
CA LEU A 41 -4.11 8.99 9.21
C LEU A 41 -5.00 10.16 9.63
N LEU A 42 -6.32 10.05 9.45
CA LEU A 42 -7.27 11.12 9.83
C LEU A 42 -7.40 11.31 11.35
N HIS A 43 -7.02 10.31 12.14
CA HIS A 43 -7.16 10.31 13.60
C HIS A 43 -5.83 10.52 14.34
N LEU A 44 -4.72 10.57 13.60
CA LEU A 44 -3.37 10.74 14.15
C LEU A 44 -3.07 12.22 14.45
N LYS A 45 -2.34 12.45 15.54
CA LYS A 45 -1.79 13.77 15.88
C LYS A 45 -0.59 14.06 14.99
N GLU A 46 -0.36 15.34 14.64
CA GLU A 46 0.75 15.76 13.77
C GLU A 46 2.12 15.23 14.21
N ASN A 47 2.39 15.16 15.52
CA ASN A 47 3.66 14.69 16.07
C ASN A 47 3.95 13.20 15.77
N GLU A 48 2.92 12.40 15.54
CA GLU A 48 3.04 10.95 15.25
C GLU A 48 2.92 10.64 13.76
N LEU A 49 2.47 11.62 12.96
CA LEU A 49 2.17 11.49 11.55
C LEU A 49 3.38 11.02 10.74
N ALA A 50 4.53 11.67 10.92
CA ALA A 50 5.74 11.36 10.16
C ALA A 50 6.26 9.95 10.44
N ASN A 51 6.24 9.52 11.72
CA ASN A 51 6.64 8.18 12.11
C ASN A 51 5.67 7.12 11.58
N PHE A 52 4.37 7.37 11.67
CA PHE A 52 3.35 6.46 11.16
C PHE A 52 3.46 6.27 9.65
N ILE A 53 3.65 7.35 8.89
CA ILE A 53 3.83 7.28 7.43
C ILE A 53 5.07 6.45 7.12
N ASN A 54 6.22 6.76 7.72
CA ASN A 54 7.47 6.07 7.41
C ASN A 54 7.40 4.57 7.78
N HIS A 55 6.78 4.24 8.91
CA HIS A 55 6.55 2.86 9.32
C HIS A 55 5.62 2.12 8.35
N SER A 56 4.49 2.73 8.00
CA SER A 56 3.52 2.16 7.05
C SER A 56 4.15 1.90 5.68
N GLN A 57 4.96 2.84 5.18
CA GLN A 57 5.66 2.71 3.90
C GLN A 57 6.65 1.55 3.91
N ASN A 58 7.45 1.42 4.97
CA ASN A 58 8.43 0.33 5.10
C ASN A 58 7.73 -1.04 5.22
N THR A 59 6.68 -1.13 6.03
CA THR A 59 5.91 -2.37 6.22
C THR A 59 5.23 -2.80 4.92
N LEU A 60 4.58 -1.89 4.20
CA LEU A 60 3.97 -2.22 2.90
C LEU A 60 5.01 -2.61 1.86
N LYS A 61 6.16 -1.94 1.83
CA LYS A 61 7.26 -2.30 0.92
C LYS A 61 7.81 -3.70 1.22
N GLN A 62 7.97 -4.05 2.49
CA GLN A 62 8.40 -5.38 2.89
C GLN A 62 7.35 -6.44 2.53
N PHE A 63 6.07 -6.18 2.84
CA PHE A 63 4.97 -7.06 2.47
C PHE A 63 4.92 -7.32 0.95
N LEU A 64 4.99 -6.27 0.13
CA LEU A 64 4.99 -6.41 -1.32
C LEU A 64 6.19 -7.22 -1.82
N LYS A 65 7.35 -7.08 -1.18
CA LYS A 65 8.55 -7.86 -1.54
C LYS A 65 8.35 -9.35 -1.25
N GLU A 66 7.78 -9.68 -0.09
CA GLU A 66 7.53 -11.07 0.33
C GLU A 66 6.36 -11.70 -0.44
N ALA A 67 5.26 -10.96 -0.62
CA ALA A 67 4.03 -11.46 -1.22
C ALA A 67 4.09 -11.56 -2.75
N CYS A 68 4.72 -10.59 -3.42
CA CYS A 68 4.73 -10.55 -4.88
C CYS A 68 5.94 -11.25 -5.51
N LEU A 69 7.00 -11.61 -4.77
CA LEU A 69 8.25 -12.19 -5.32
C LEU A 69 8.82 -11.42 -6.55
N LEU A 70 8.44 -10.14 -6.72
CA LEU A 70 8.57 -9.39 -7.97
C LEU A 70 9.56 -8.22 -7.89
N LEU A 71 10.43 -8.19 -6.88
CA LEU A 71 11.55 -7.26 -6.75
C LEU A 71 12.85 -7.96 -6.37
#